data_AF-J0YSJ6-F1
#
_entry.id   AF-J0YSJ6-F1
#
_cell.length_a   1.000
_cell.length_b   1.000
_cell.length_c   1.000
_cell.angle_alpha   90.00
_cell.angle_beta   90.00
_cell.angle_gamma   90.00
#
_symmetry.space_group_name_H-M   'P 1'
#
loop_
_entity.id
_entity.type
_entity.pdbx_description
1 polymer ?
#
loop_
_entity_poly.entity_id
_entity_poly.type
_entity_poly.pdbx_seq_one_letter_code
_entity_poly.pdbx_strand_id
1 'polypeptide(L)'
;QIRNDYLCAKGLPSAVYDDVTTNSDPNSLERWVEKATYRYQAVQEAIKEAQHLYRQYNLYAAIQYIVIEDQTLPHLVNSLRVVLNALHKHFSR
;
A
#
# COMPACT_ATOMS: atom_id res chain seq x y z
N GLN A 1 0.01 5.76 -4.57
CA GLN A 1 -0.78 5.18 -5.68
C GLN A 1 -1.29 3.78 -5.34
N ILE A 2 -0.46 2.75 -5.09
CA ILE A 2 -0.90 1.35 -4.86
C ILE A 2 -2.15 1.18 -3.94
N ARG A 3 -2.19 1.83 -2.76
CA ARG A 3 -3.38 1.77 -1.87
C ARG A 3 -4.60 2.40 -2.53
N ASN A 4 -4.45 3.57 -3.16
CA ASN A 4 -5.55 4.24 -3.85
C ASN A 4 -6.04 3.44 -5.06
N ASP A 5 -5.12 2.89 -5.87
CA ASP A 5 -5.45 2.05 -7.02
C ASP A 5 -6.27 0.83 -6.59
N TYR A 6 -5.92 0.21 -5.45
CA TYR A 6 -6.72 -0.86 -4.86
C TYR A 6 -8.11 -0.41 -4.41
N LEU A 7 -8.22 0.75 -3.74
CA LEU A 7 -9.52 1.30 -3.32
C LEU A 7 -10.41 1.58 -4.54
N CYS A 8 -9.86 2.19 -5.59
CA CYS A 8 -10.54 2.42 -6.86
C CYS A 8 -10.96 1.10 -7.51
N ALA A 9 -10.07 0.12 -7.59
CA ALA A 9 -10.35 -1.21 -8.15
C ALA A 9 -11.44 -1.98 -7.39
N LYS A 10 -11.64 -1.68 -6.10
CA LYS A 10 -12.68 -2.28 -5.25
C LYS A 10 -13.93 -1.42 -5.09
N GLY A 11 -13.98 -0.22 -5.68
CA GLY A 11 -15.11 0.70 -5.53
C GLY A 11 -15.32 1.19 -4.09
N LEU A 12 -14.25 1.32 -3.30
CA LEU A 12 -14.33 1.64 -1.88
C LEU A 12 -14.50 3.15 -1.62
N PRO A 13 -15.20 3.56 -0.54
CA PRO A 13 -15.58 4.96 -0.28
C PRO A 13 -14.41 5.92 0.04
N SER A 14 -13.21 5.40 0.33
CA SER A 14 -12.00 6.21 0.54
C SER A 14 -11.11 6.30 -0.71
N ALA A 15 -11.59 5.82 -1.85
CA ALA A 15 -10.88 5.93 -3.12
C ALA A 15 -10.90 7.39 -3.61
N VAL A 16 -9.73 7.89 -4.01
CA VAL A 16 -9.61 9.15 -4.74
C VAL A 16 -9.64 8.79 -6.23
N TYR A 17 -10.77 9.07 -6.89
CA TYR A 17 -10.90 8.89 -8.32
C TYR A 17 -10.33 10.12 -9.02
N ASP A 18 -9.32 9.93 -9.88
CA ASP A 18 -8.92 10.99 -10.80
C ASP A 18 -10.07 11.20 -11.80
N ASP A 19 -10.30 12.46 -12.20
CA ASP A 19 -11.38 12.90 -13.11
C ASP A 19 -11.18 12.42 -14.57
N VAL A 20 -10.36 11.38 -14.77
CA VAL A 20 -9.92 10.88 -16.06
C VAL A 20 -11.02 10.02 -16.65
N THR A 21 -11.87 10.71 -17.42
CA THR A 21 -12.50 10.27 -18.68
C THR A 21 -12.57 8.76 -18.87
N THR A 22 -13.77 8.25 -18.65
CA THR A 22 -14.36 7.02 -19.20
C THR A 22 -14.05 6.85 -20.69
N ASN A 23 -12.88 6.29 -21.00
CA ASN A 23 -12.55 5.76 -22.31
C ASN A 23 -11.60 4.60 -22.09
N SER A 24 -12.12 3.41 -21.79
CA SER A 24 -11.28 2.23 -21.65
C SER A 24 -12.10 0.98 -21.96
N ASP A 25 -11.65 0.27 -22.99
CA ASP A 25 -11.99 -1.12 -23.32
C ASP A 25 -12.23 -1.96 -22.05
N PRO A 26 -13.37 -2.67 -21.91
CA PRO A 26 -13.68 -3.48 -20.74
C PRO A 26 -12.53 -4.44 -20.34
N ASN A 27 -11.82 -5.01 -21.33
CA ASN A 27 -10.69 -5.90 -21.09
C ASN A 27 -9.49 -5.17 -20.45
N SER A 28 -9.33 -3.87 -20.72
CA SER A 28 -8.26 -3.05 -20.15
C SER A 28 -8.56 -2.69 -18.69
N LEU A 29 -9.84 -2.46 -18.35
CA LEU A 29 -10.27 -2.20 -16.98
C LEU A 29 -10.12 -3.43 -16.09
N GLU A 30 -10.55 -4.60 -16.57
CA GLU A 30 -10.47 -5.86 -15.81
C GLU A 30 -9.01 -6.22 -15.48
N ARG A 31 -8.11 -6.16 -16.47
CA ARG A 31 -6.66 -6.37 -16.27
C ARG A 31 -6.05 -5.35 -15.30
N TRP A 32 -6.54 -4.11 -15.32
CA TRP A 32 -6.07 -3.08 -14.40
C TRP A 32 -6.52 -3.39 -12.96
N VAL A 33 -7.77 -3.80 -12.76
CA VAL A 33 -8.32 -4.21 -11.44
C VAL A 33 -7.54 -5.38 -10.86
N GLU A 34 -7.25 -6.40 -11.67
CA GLU A 34 -6.44 -7.56 -11.28
C GLU A 34 -5.04 -7.12 -10.84
N LYS A 35 -4.37 -6.30 -11.66
CA LYS A 35 -3.01 -5.81 -11.38
C LYS A 35 -2.96 -4.94 -10.12
N ALA A 36 -3.94 -4.06 -9.92
CA ALA A 36 -4.03 -3.22 -8.73
C ALA A 36 -4.25 -4.08 -7.46
N THR A 37 -5.13 -5.07 -7.55
CA THR A 37 -5.38 -6.04 -6.46
C THR A 37 -4.13 -6.83 -6.11
N TYR A 38 -3.46 -7.40 -7.11
CA TYR A 38 -2.26 -8.18 -6.92
C TYR A 38 -1.14 -7.36 -6.28
N ARG A 39 -0.88 -6.15 -6.78
CA ARG A 39 0.15 -5.26 -6.22
C ARG A 39 -0.12 -4.90 -4.77
N TYR A 40 -1.37 -4.62 -4.42
CA TYR A 40 -1.73 -4.34 -3.04
C TYR A 40 -1.51 -5.55 -2.12
N GLN A 41 -1.94 -6.73 -2.54
CA GLN A 41 -1.72 -7.97 -1.78
C GLN A 41 -0.22 -8.28 -1.61
N ALA A 42 0.59 -8.07 -2.66
CA ALA A 42 2.04 -8.27 -2.59
C ALA A 42 2.70 -7.32 -1.57
N VAL A 43 2.27 -6.06 -1.51
CA VAL A 43 2.72 -5.10 -0.48
C VAL A 43 2.32 -5.57 0.92
N GLN A 44 1.07 -6.03 1.10
CA GLN A 44 0.60 -6.53 2.40
C GLN A 44 1.43 -7.74 2.87
N GLU A 45 1.74 -8.68 1.97
CA GLU A 45 2.55 -9.85 2.32
C GLU A 45 4.00 -9.45 2.65
N ALA A 46 4.59 -8.52 1.90
CA ALA A 46 5.93 -8.00 2.22
C ALA A 46 6.00 -7.34 3.61
N ILE A 47 4.96 -6.60 3.99
CA ILE A 47 4.86 -6.00 5.33
C ILE A 47 4.70 -7.09 6.40
N LYS A 48 3.88 -8.10 6.14
CA LYS A 48 3.65 -9.22 7.05
C LYS A 48 4.91 -10.04 7.30
N GLU A 49 5.66 -10.37 6.25
CA GLU A 49 6.97 -11.03 6.36
C GLU A 49 7.95 -10.18 7.19
N ALA A 50 8.03 -8.88 6.90
CA ALA A 50 8.88 -7.96 7.65
C ALA A 50 8.48 -7.87 9.12
N GLN A 51 7.19 -7.81 9.43
CA GLN A 51 6.69 -7.74 10.81
C GLN A 51 7.03 -9.02 11.58
N HIS A 52 7.00 -10.17 10.91
CA HIS A 52 7.37 -11.45 11.52
C HIS A 52 8.87 -11.51 11.87
N LEU A 53 9.71 -10.94 11.01
CA LEU A 53 11.16 -10.85 11.20
C LEU A 53 11.55 -9.81 12.27
N TYR A 54 10.87 -8.68 12.29
CA TYR A 54 11.20 -7.50 13.09
C TYR A 54 10.19 -7.27 14.22
N ARG A 55 10.03 -8.26 15.10
CA ARG A 55 8.97 -8.31 16.14
C ARG A 55 9.04 -7.16 17.16
N GLN A 56 10.20 -6.55 17.34
CA GLN A 56 10.40 -5.41 18.22
C GLN A 56 9.82 -4.09 17.69
N TYR A 57 9.44 -4.05 16.42
CA TYR A 57 8.83 -2.88 15.78
C TYR A 57 7.34 -3.09 15.54
N ASN A 58 6.59 -2.00 15.50
CA ASN A 58 5.19 -1.99 15.09
C ASN A 58 5.08 -1.37 13.70
N LEU A 59 5.29 -2.19 12.67
CA LEU A 59 5.32 -1.74 11.27
C LEU A 59 3.93 -1.29 10.80
N TYR A 60 2.88 -1.98 11.25
CA TYR A 60 1.50 -1.63 10.95
C TYR A 60 1.12 -0.26 11.53
N ALA A 61 1.44 0.00 12.79
CA ALA A 61 1.18 1.31 13.40
C ALA A 61 1.97 2.43 12.72
N ALA A 62 3.22 2.16 12.31
CA ALA A 62 4.01 3.14 11.59
C ALA A 62 3.38 3.52 10.24
N ILE A 63 2.87 2.54 9.48
CA ILE A 63 2.14 2.83 8.23
C ILE A 63 0.84 3.57 8.52
N GLN A 64 0.02 3.05 9.45
CA GLN A 64 -1.29 3.61 9.74
C GLN A 64 -1.18 5.07 10.20
N TYR A 65 -0.40 5.32 11.23
CA TYR A 65 -0.39 6.64 11.86
C TYR A 65 0.48 7.63 11.13
N ILE A 66 1.69 7.25 10.68
CA ILE A 66 2.59 8.21 10.04
C ILE A 66 2.24 8.41 8.56
N VAL A 67 1.89 7.34 7.82
CA VAL A 67 1.72 7.44 6.35
C VAL A 67 0.27 7.71 5.94
N ILE A 68 -0.69 7.04 6.59
CA ILE A 68 -2.11 7.18 6.21
C ILE A 68 -2.76 8.37 6.91
N GLU A 69 -2.50 8.53 8.21
CA GLU A 69 -3.10 9.59 9.03
C GLU A 69 -2.21 10.85 9.18
N ASP A 70 -1.03 10.85 8.57
CA ASP A 70 -0.07 11.97 8.57
C ASP A 70 0.29 12.49 9.98
N GLN A 71 0.33 11.59 10.97
CA GLN A 71 0.65 11.92 12.35
C GLN A 71 2.16 11.96 12.61
N THR A 72 2.59 12.92 13.44
CA THR A 72 3.98 13.05 13.86
C THR A 72 4.26 12.22 15.13
N LEU A 73 4.70 10.97 14.96
CA LEU A 73 4.99 10.04 16.07
C LEU A 73 6.48 9.63 16.09
N PRO A 74 7.36 10.38 16.79
CA PRO A 74 8.82 10.15 16.76
C PRO A 74 9.24 8.72 17.17
N HIS A 75 8.53 8.10 18.10
CA HIS A 75 8.81 6.74 18.58
C HIS A 75 8.52 5.65 17.53
N LEU A 76 7.74 5.96 16.47
CA LEU A 76 7.47 5.05 15.36
C LEU A 76 8.38 5.26 14.15
N VAL A 77 9.27 6.26 14.16
CA VAL A 77 10.16 6.55 13.02
C VAL A 77 11.08 5.38 12.69
N ASN A 78 11.59 4.66 13.69
CA ASN A 78 12.41 3.47 13.44
C ASN A 78 11.59 2.33 12.83
N SER A 79 10.36 2.11 13.31
CA SER A 79 9.43 1.15 12.71
C SER A 79 9.13 1.53 11.25
N LEU A 80 8.94 2.82 10.97
CA LEU A 80 8.72 3.32 9.62
C LEU A 80 9.92 3.04 8.70
N ARG A 81 11.15 3.29 9.19
CA ARG A 81 12.37 2.99 8.41
C ARG A 81 12.47 1.52 8.05
N VAL A 82 12.16 0.62 8.98
CA VAL A 82 12.21 -0.83 8.75
C VAL A 82 11.22 -1.25 7.67
N VAL A 83 9.96 -0.78 7.75
CA VAL A 83 8.96 -1.15 6.75
C VAL A 83 9.27 -0.55 5.38
N LEU A 84 9.77 0.68 5.32
CA LEU A 84 10.19 1.30 4.05
C LEU A 84 11.36 0.54 3.40
N ASN A 85 12.32 0.07 4.18
CA ASN A 85 13.42 -0.77 3.66
C ASN A 85 12.91 -2.11 3.11
N ALA A 86 11.95 -2.75 3.82
CA ALA A 86 11.33 -3.99 3.36
C ALA A 86 10.58 -3.79 2.04
N LEU A 87 9.81 -2.70 1.93
CA LEU A 87 9.09 -2.35 0.70
C LEU A 87 10.05 -2.00 -0.44
N HIS A 88 11.11 -1.23 -0.18
CA HIS A 88 12.13 -0.93 -1.18
C HIS A 88 12.74 -2.22 -1.74
N LYS A 89 13.13 -3.16 -0.87
CA LYS A 89 13.62 -4.47 -1.29
C LYS A 89 12.60 -5.27 -2.11
N HIS A 90 11.31 -5.16 -1.79
CA HIS A 90 10.25 -5.80 -2.56
C HIS A 90 10.12 -5.22 -3.98
N PHE A 91 10.23 -3.90 -4.13
CA PHE A 91 10.10 -3.22 -5.44
C PHE A 91 11.37 -3.17 -6.27
N SER A 92 12.55 -3.33 -5.67
CA SER A 92 13.84 -3.38 -6.38
C SER A 92 14.24 -4.77 -6.86
N ARG A 93 13.42 -5.79 -6.58
CA ARG A 93 13.56 -7.16 -7.09
C ARG A 93 12.79 -7.31 -8.39
#